data_AF-A0A2S8GBS8-F1
#
_entry.id   AF-A0A2S8GBS8-F1
#
_cell.length_a   1.000
_cell.length_b   1.000
_cell.length_c   1.000
_cell.angle_alpha   90.00
_cell.angle_beta   90.00
_cell.angle_gamma   90.00
#
_symmetry.space_group_name_H-M   'P 1'
#
loop_
_entity.id
_entity.type
_entity.pdbx_description
1 polymer ?
#
loop_
_entity_poly.entity_id
_entity_poly.type
_entity_poly.pdbx_seq_one_letter_code
_entity_poly.pdbx_strand_id
1 'polypeptide(L)'
;MSYLCEIPLQLINLYAAAANRWRGCDWKTEFGPARLNLANLRSVQLHLLVSATAGQESQNWAEAESWLQQVEKDAYLAEDAAYRATRQYVAGDLRGAVASINEACKLEAQYHAELVWAPLRDFLRSEVAKIGGM
;
A
#
# COMPACT_ATOMS: atom_id res chain seq x y z
N MET A 1 21.03 31.44 5.37
CA MET A 1 19.56 31.38 5.42
C MET A 1 19.18 30.03 5.97
N SER A 2 18.84 29.98 7.24
CA SER A 2 18.44 28.74 7.93
C SER A 2 17.00 28.44 7.53
N TYR A 3 16.79 27.57 6.55
CA TYR A 3 15.50 26.91 6.36
C TYR A 3 15.34 25.94 7.53
N LEU A 4 14.81 26.44 8.65
CA LEU A 4 14.18 25.58 9.64
C LEU A 4 13.10 24.82 8.86
N CYS A 5 13.35 23.54 8.66
CA CYS A 5 12.54 22.62 7.87
C CYS A 5 11.18 22.50 8.56
N GLU A 6 10.26 23.41 8.27
CA GLU A 6 8.85 23.20 8.53
C GLU A 6 8.47 21.99 7.68
N ILE A 7 8.24 20.84 8.33
CA ILE A 7 7.70 19.68 7.64
C ILE A 7 6.38 20.15 7.01
N PRO A 8 6.22 20.08 5.68
CA PRO A 8 5.00 20.58 5.06
C PRO A 8 3.80 19.84 5.66
N LEU A 9 2.86 20.57 6.26
CA LEU A 9 1.63 19.99 6.81
C LEU A 9 0.91 19.13 5.76
N GLN A 10 1.02 19.50 4.48
CA GLN A 10 0.50 18.74 3.36
C GLN A 10 1.13 17.34 3.25
N LEU A 11 2.43 17.17 3.45
CA LEU A 11 3.10 15.87 3.40
C LEU A 11 2.53 14.93 4.48
N ILE A 12 2.43 15.44 5.72
CA ILE A 12 1.90 14.68 6.86
C ILE A 12 0.44 14.31 6.63
N ASN A 13 -0.37 15.25 6.16
CA ASN A 13 -1.80 15.03 5.91
C ASN A 13 -2.03 13.99 4.79
N LEU A 14 -1.25 14.05 3.71
CA LEU A 14 -1.34 13.08 2.62
C LEU A 14 -0.93 11.68 3.06
N TYR A 15 0.14 11.57 3.85
CA TYR A 15 0.54 10.28 4.45
C TYR A 15 -0.55 9.76 5.39
N ALA A 16 -1.01 10.57 6.34
CA ALA A 16 -2.02 10.17 7.33
C ALA A 16 -3.36 9.80 6.68
N ALA A 17 -3.74 10.47 5.59
CA ALA A 17 -4.94 10.15 4.83
C ALA A 17 -4.84 8.82 4.07
N ALA A 18 -3.63 8.36 3.73
CA ALA A 18 -3.39 7.13 2.98
C ALA A 18 -3.08 5.94 3.90
N ALA A 19 -2.36 6.18 5.00
CA ALA A 19 -1.94 5.17 5.95
C ALA A 19 -3.14 4.33 6.43
N ASN A 20 -2.93 3.02 6.58
CA ASN A 20 -3.93 2.07 7.06
C ASN A 20 -5.20 1.89 6.20
N ARG A 21 -5.29 2.53 5.02
CA ARG A 21 -6.43 2.32 4.11
C ARG A 21 -6.37 0.99 3.39
N TRP A 22 -5.17 0.54 3.03
CA TRP A 22 -4.93 -0.77 2.44
C TRP A 22 -4.23 -1.67 3.47
N ARG A 23 -4.91 -2.74 3.89
CA ARG A 23 -4.42 -3.68 4.93
C ARG A 23 -4.74 -5.15 4.60
N GLY A 24 -5.22 -5.42 3.39
CA GLY A 24 -5.78 -6.70 2.97
C GLY A 24 -6.60 -6.51 1.69
N CYS A 25 -7.59 -7.37 1.46
CA CYS A 25 -8.48 -7.23 0.31
C CYS A 25 -9.66 -6.32 0.67
N ASP A 26 -9.62 -5.06 0.24
CA ASP A 26 -10.69 -4.07 0.42
C ASP A 26 -11.62 -3.94 -0.80
N TRP A 27 -11.40 -4.77 -1.83
CA TRP A 27 -12.26 -4.86 -3.02
C TRP A 27 -12.94 -6.22 -3.13
N LYS A 28 -13.97 -6.28 -3.98
CA LYS A 28 -14.66 -7.54 -4.32
C LYS A 28 -13.77 -8.40 -5.22
N THR A 29 -13.56 -9.65 -4.83
CA THR A 29 -12.78 -10.63 -5.60
C THR A 29 -13.63 -11.81 -6.07
N GLU A 30 -13.16 -12.46 -7.13
CA GLU A 30 -13.61 -13.79 -7.55
C GLU A 30 -12.38 -14.71 -7.58
N PHE A 31 -11.91 -15.13 -6.40
CA PHE A 31 -10.68 -15.90 -6.27
C PHE A 31 -10.90 -17.39 -6.54
N GLY A 32 -10.07 -17.95 -7.43
CA GLY A 32 -10.05 -19.37 -7.75
C GLY A 32 -11.31 -19.89 -8.46
N PRO A 33 -11.40 -21.21 -8.71
CA PRO A 33 -12.53 -21.83 -9.40
C PRO A 33 -13.84 -21.72 -8.62
N ALA A 34 -13.75 -21.58 -7.28
CA ALA A 34 -14.91 -21.37 -6.40
C ALA A 34 -15.38 -19.91 -6.36
N ARG A 35 -14.71 -18.99 -7.06
CA ARG A 35 -15.05 -17.55 -7.13
C ARG A 35 -15.26 -16.93 -5.74
N LEU A 36 -14.34 -17.22 -4.83
CA LEU A 36 -14.43 -16.76 -3.45
C LEU A 36 -14.32 -15.23 -3.41
N ASN A 37 -15.24 -14.61 -2.68
CA ASN A 37 -15.16 -13.18 -2.39
C ASN A 37 -14.41 -12.96 -1.08
N LEU A 38 -13.23 -12.36 -1.19
CA LEU A 38 -12.30 -12.10 -0.10
C LEU A 38 -12.39 -10.66 0.43
N ALA A 39 -13.37 -9.89 -0.04
CA ALA A 39 -13.61 -8.52 0.42
C ALA A 39 -13.74 -8.46 1.94
N ASN A 40 -12.94 -7.59 2.55
CA ASN A 40 -12.84 -7.36 3.99
C ASN A 40 -12.42 -8.58 4.83
N LEU A 41 -11.86 -9.61 4.19
CA LEU A 41 -11.26 -10.74 4.88
C LEU A 41 -9.76 -10.57 5.02
N ARG A 42 -9.24 -11.12 6.13
CA ARG A 42 -7.81 -11.23 6.42
C ARG A 42 -7.37 -12.68 6.40
N SER A 43 -6.08 -12.89 6.15
CA SER A 43 -5.46 -14.23 6.15
C SER A 43 -5.78 -15.03 7.41
N VAL A 44 -5.64 -14.41 8.58
CA VAL A 44 -6.00 -15.01 9.89
C VAL A 44 -7.46 -15.47 9.98
N GLN A 45 -8.40 -14.78 9.33
CA GLN A 45 -9.81 -15.19 9.34
C GLN A 45 -10.03 -16.39 8.41
N LEU A 46 -9.33 -16.44 7.28
CA LEU A 46 -9.37 -17.59 6.38
C LEU A 46 -8.77 -18.84 7.01
N HIS A 47 -7.74 -18.70 7.86
CA HIS A 47 -7.16 -19.83 8.59
C HIS A 47 -8.21 -20.65 9.37
N LEU A 48 -9.20 -19.97 9.94
CA LEU A 48 -10.33 -20.60 10.64
C LEU A 48 -11.21 -21.41 9.68
N LEU A 49 -11.44 -20.90 8.46
CA LEU A 49 -12.22 -21.58 7.43
C LEU A 49 -11.48 -22.81 6.89
N VAL A 50 -10.17 -22.70 6.66
CA VAL A 50 -9.31 -23.83 6.27
C VAL A 50 -9.42 -24.96 7.29
N SER A 51 -9.37 -24.63 8.58
CA SER A 51 -9.45 -25.58 9.69
C SER A 51 -10.85 -26.18 9.90
N ALA A 52 -11.89 -25.44 9.52
CA ALA A 52 -13.29 -25.84 9.71
C ALA A 52 -13.88 -26.61 8.52
N THR A 53 -13.19 -26.65 7.39
CA THR A 53 -13.65 -27.31 6.15
C THR A 53 -12.76 -28.49 5.78
N ALA A 54 -13.18 -29.32 4.83
CA ALA A 54 -12.42 -30.50 4.40
C ALA A 54 -12.43 -30.65 2.87
N GLY A 55 -11.49 -31.47 2.37
CA GLY A 55 -11.40 -31.78 0.94
C GLY A 55 -11.13 -30.54 0.08
N GLN A 56 -11.80 -30.46 -1.06
CA GLN A 56 -11.59 -29.38 -2.05
C GLN A 56 -11.90 -27.98 -1.49
N GLU A 57 -12.88 -27.88 -0.58
CA GLU A 57 -13.24 -26.59 0.01
C GLU A 57 -12.11 -26.04 0.87
N SER A 58 -11.51 -26.87 1.73
CA SER A 58 -10.35 -26.50 2.55
C SER A 58 -9.15 -26.09 1.69
N GLN A 59 -8.92 -26.80 0.56
CA GLN A 59 -7.87 -26.45 -0.39
C GLN A 59 -8.09 -25.07 -1.03
N ASN A 60 -9.33 -24.78 -1.48
CA ASN A 60 -9.67 -23.48 -2.05
C ASN A 60 -9.48 -22.35 -1.02
N TRP A 61 -9.83 -22.59 0.24
CA TRP A 61 -9.60 -21.62 1.32
C TRP A 61 -8.10 -21.44 1.63
N ALA A 62 -7.29 -22.49 1.56
CA ALA A 62 -5.85 -22.42 1.83
C ALA A 62 -5.10 -21.65 0.73
N GLU A 63 -5.50 -21.80 -0.53
CA GLU A 63 -4.98 -20.99 -1.64
C GLU A 63 -5.35 -19.51 -1.46
N ALA A 64 -6.60 -19.23 -1.08
CA ALA A 64 -7.07 -17.88 -0.82
C ALA A 64 -6.37 -17.24 0.40
N GLU A 65 -6.10 -18.02 1.45
CA GLU A 65 -5.34 -17.59 2.62
C GLU A 65 -3.93 -17.17 2.22
N SER A 66 -3.24 -18.03 1.47
CA SER A 66 -1.87 -17.78 0.99
C SER A 66 -1.80 -16.53 0.11
N TRP A 67 -2.79 -16.33 -0.76
CA TRP A 67 -2.90 -15.11 -1.57
C TRP A 67 -3.14 -13.86 -0.70
N LEU A 68 -4.05 -13.91 0.28
CA LEU A 68 -4.28 -12.79 1.20
C LEU A 68 -3.04 -12.45 2.02
N GLN A 69 -2.27 -13.43 2.47
CA GLN A 69 -1.00 -13.18 3.16
C GLN A 69 -0.04 -12.36 2.28
N GLN A 70 0.00 -12.64 0.97
CA GLN A 70 0.81 -11.85 0.04
C GLN A 70 0.26 -10.43 -0.14
N VAL A 71 -1.06 -10.26 -0.28
CA VAL A 71 -1.70 -8.94 -0.35
C VAL A 71 -1.40 -8.11 0.89
N GLU A 72 -1.56 -8.70 2.09
CA GLU A 72 -1.30 -8.03 3.37
C GLU A 72 0.17 -7.64 3.52
N LYS A 73 1.09 -8.51 3.08
CA LYS A 73 2.52 -8.23 3.06
C LYS A 73 2.85 -7.07 2.12
N ASP A 74 2.29 -7.05 0.92
CA ASP A 74 2.54 -5.96 -0.04
C ASP A 74 1.94 -4.64 0.42
N ALA A 75 0.78 -4.68 1.09
CA ALA A 75 0.19 -3.50 1.75
C ALA A 75 1.14 -2.91 2.81
N TYR A 76 1.71 -3.77 3.66
CA TYR A 76 2.70 -3.36 4.66
C TYR A 76 3.96 -2.76 4.01
N LEU A 77 4.50 -3.42 2.98
CA LEU A 77 5.68 -2.94 2.27
C LEU A 77 5.43 -1.60 1.55
N ALA A 78 4.23 -1.40 1.02
CA ALA A 78 3.85 -0.14 0.40
C ALA A 78 3.77 1.00 1.42
N GLU A 79 3.18 0.76 2.60
CA GLU A 79 3.15 1.75 3.68
C GLU A 79 4.56 2.07 4.20
N ASP A 80 5.42 1.07 4.38
CA ASP A 80 6.81 1.31 4.78
C ASP A 80 7.57 2.14 3.73
N ALA A 81 7.39 1.85 2.44
CA ALA A 81 7.97 2.63 1.35
C ALA A 81 7.45 4.09 1.34
N ALA A 82 6.16 4.30 1.58
CA ALA A 82 5.59 5.64 1.72
C ALA A 82 6.15 6.38 2.95
N TYR A 83 6.32 5.69 4.08
CA TYR A 83 6.95 6.26 5.26
C TYR A 83 8.42 6.65 5.00
N ARG A 84 9.20 5.79 4.33
CA ARG A 84 10.56 6.12 3.86
C ARG A 84 10.58 7.36 2.97
N ALA A 85 9.60 7.50 2.07
CA ALA A 85 9.49 8.66 1.19
C ALA A 85 9.32 9.97 1.99
N THR A 86 8.45 9.97 3.01
CA THR A 86 8.26 11.16 3.86
C THR A 86 9.54 11.55 4.60
N ARG A 87 10.27 10.55 5.13
CA ARG A 87 11.56 10.75 5.83
C ARG A 87 12.63 11.33 4.90
N GLN A 88 12.74 10.79 3.69
CA GLN A 88 13.69 11.27 2.68
C GLN A 88 13.38 12.70 2.25
N TYR A 89 12.11 13.03 2.06
CA TYR A 89 11.69 14.39 1.74
C TYR A 89 12.11 15.38 2.84
N VAL A 90 11.86 15.06 4.11
CA VAL A 90 12.26 15.91 5.25
C VAL A 90 13.78 16.05 5.36
N ALA A 91 14.54 15.02 4.96
CA ALA A 91 15.99 15.06 4.88
C ALA A 91 16.54 15.82 3.64
N GLY A 92 15.66 16.31 2.76
CA GLY A 92 16.03 16.98 1.51
C GLY A 92 16.40 16.04 0.36
N ASP A 93 16.31 14.72 0.54
CA ASP A 93 16.51 13.72 -0.51
C ASP A 93 15.23 13.52 -1.34
N LEU A 94 14.99 14.49 -2.22
CA LEU A 94 13.79 14.52 -3.05
C LEU A 94 13.75 13.40 -4.10
N ARG A 95 14.90 13.02 -4.65
CA ARG A 95 14.99 11.92 -5.62
C ARG A 95 14.70 10.58 -4.93
N GLY A 96 15.28 10.35 -3.75
CA GLY A 96 14.97 9.18 -2.93
C GLY A 96 13.50 9.13 -2.53
N ALA A 97 12.93 10.28 -2.12
CA ALA A 97 11.51 10.35 -1.76
C ALA A 97 10.59 9.92 -2.92
N VAL A 98 10.85 10.42 -4.13
CA VAL A 98 10.08 10.02 -5.33
C VAL A 98 10.30 8.54 -5.67
N ALA A 99 11.52 8.01 -5.52
CA ALA A 99 11.79 6.60 -5.75
C ALA A 99 10.99 5.70 -4.80
N SER A 100 11.02 6.01 -3.50
CA SER A 100 10.30 5.24 -2.47
C SER A 100 8.79 5.30 -2.63
N ILE A 101 8.21 6.47 -2.95
CA ILE A 101 6.75 6.54 -3.15
C ILE A 101 6.30 5.85 -4.46
N ASN A 102 7.16 5.81 -5.47
CA ASN A 102 6.89 5.02 -6.69
C ASN A 102 6.90 3.51 -6.39
N GLU A 103 7.76 3.04 -5.47
CA GLU A 103 7.76 1.66 -4.99
C GLU A 103 6.43 1.32 -4.32
N ALA A 104 5.94 2.19 -3.42
CA ALA A 104 4.63 2.02 -2.77
C ALA A 104 3.49 1.90 -3.81
N CYS A 105 3.45 2.83 -4.78
CA CYS A 105 2.45 2.81 -5.85
C CYS A 105 2.57 1.56 -6.74
N LYS A 106 3.78 1.05 -6.97
CA LYS A 106 4.01 -0.15 -7.79
C LYS A 106 3.49 -1.41 -7.10
N LEU A 107 3.70 -1.53 -5.79
CA LEU A 107 3.15 -2.64 -4.99
C LEU A 107 1.63 -2.63 -5.03
N GLU A 108 1.02 -1.46 -4.83
CA GLU A 108 -0.43 -1.25 -4.84
C GLU A 108 -1.08 -1.48 -6.21
N ALA A 109 -0.43 -1.06 -7.29
CA ALA A 109 -0.97 -1.17 -8.66
C ALA A 109 -1.21 -2.62 -9.14
N GLN A 110 -0.71 -3.61 -8.40
CA GLN A 110 -1.04 -5.02 -8.63
C GLN A 110 -2.47 -5.37 -8.22
N TYR A 111 -3.08 -4.55 -7.36
CA TYR A 111 -4.33 -4.82 -6.67
C TYR A 111 -5.40 -3.77 -6.95
N HIS A 112 -5.01 -2.49 -7.01
CA HIS A 112 -5.93 -1.38 -7.21
C HIS A 112 -5.71 -0.67 -8.54
N ALA A 113 -6.82 -0.28 -9.19
CA ALA A 113 -6.79 0.62 -10.33
C ALA A 113 -6.58 2.09 -9.89
N GLU A 114 -7.18 2.46 -8.76
CA GLU A 114 -7.02 3.77 -8.12
C GLU A 114 -6.13 3.61 -6.89
N LEU A 115 -4.97 4.25 -6.91
CA LEU A 115 -3.95 4.07 -5.88
C LEU A 115 -4.16 5.05 -4.72
N VAL A 116 -4.32 4.50 -3.51
CA VAL A 116 -4.28 5.19 -2.22
C VAL A 116 -3.03 6.07 -2.10
N TRP A 117 -1.87 5.61 -2.58
CA TRP A 117 -0.61 6.35 -2.49
C TRP A 117 -0.39 7.41 -3.59
N ALA A 118 -1.26 7.49 -4.61
CA ALA A 118 -1.09 8.43 -5.72
C ALA A 118 -1.05 9.92 -5.29
N PRO A 119 -1.92 10.41 -4.37
CA PRO A 119 -1.89 11.81 -3.94
C PRO A 119 -0.54 12.21 -3.32
N LEU A 120 0.07 11.34 -2.51
CA LEU A 120 1.38 11.58 -1.91
C LEU A 120 2.49 11.56 -2.97
N ARG A 121 2.42 10.63 -3.93
CA ARG A 121 3.35 10.57 -5.07
C ARG A 121 3.32 11.86 -5.88
N ASP A 122 2.14 12.34 -6.21
CA ASP A 122 1.96 13.49 -7.08
C ASP A 122 2.44 14.78 -6.39
N PHE A 123 2.21 14.90 -5.08
CA PHE A 123 2.82 15.94 -4.26
C PHE A 123 4.35 15.91 -4.35
N LEU A 124 4.98 14.78 -4.04
CA LEU A 124 6.44 14.65 -4.04
C LEU A 124 7.04 14.95 -5.42
N ARG A 125 6.42 14.49 -6.50
CA ARG A 125 6.86 14.80 -7.87
C ARG A 125 6.78 16.29 -8.18
N SER A 126 5.72 16.97 -7.73
CA SER A 126 5.58 18.42 -7.93
C SER A 126 6.70 19.20 -7.23
N GLU A 127 7.12 18.75 -6.05
CA GLU A 127 8.21 19.37 -5.29
C GLU A 127 9.56 19.22 -5.99
N VAL A 128 9.84 18.04 -6.58
CA VAL A 128 11.04 17.83 -7.39
C VAL A 128 11.04 18.73 -8.63
N ALA A 129 9.88 18.88 -9.29
CA ALA A 129 9.75 19.71 -10.48
C ALA A 129 10.02 21.20 -10.19
N LYS A 130 9.56 21.71 -9.04
CA LYS A 130 9.82 23.10 -8.60
C LYS A 130 11.31 23.38 -8.46
N ILE A 131 12.08 22.40 -7.98
CA ILE A 131 13.52 22.56 -7.72
C ILE A 131 14.37 22.32 -8.96
N GLY A 132 13.93 21.43 -9.87
CA GLY A 132 14.61 21.18 -11.14
C GLY A 132 14.36 22.25 -12.22
N GLY A 133 13.35 23.10 -12.05
CA GLY A 133 13.03 24.23 -12.93
C GLY A 133 13.60 25.59 -12.49
N MET A 134 14.35 25.61 -11.38
CA MET A 134 15.17 26.75 -10.93
C MET A 134 16.63 26.54 -11.36
#